data_AF-A0A925MEE3-F1
#
_entry.id   AF-A0A925MEE3-F1
#
_cell.length_a   1.000
_cell.length_b   1.000
_cell.length_c   1.000
_cell.angle_alpha   90.00
_cell.angle_beta   90.00
_cell.angle_gamma   90.00
#
_symmetry.space_group_name_H-M   'P 1'
#
loop_
_entity.id
_entity.type
_entity.pdbx_description
1 polymer ?
#
loop_
_entity_poly.entity_id
_entity_poly.type
_entity_poly.pdbx_seq_one_letter_code
_entity_poly.pdbx_strand_id
1 'polypeptide(L)'
;VVCRGLAPPPELAAAAELSGVTVLVSQLPTADFITAVTGWMSDRLAPTTDLHGVLMDVLGIGVLLLGKSGIGKSETALDLVVRGHRLVADDVIKVRRQSGQVIGRGAGIIGHHMEIRGLGIINVKDLFGISAVRETKKIELVVELREWTDGEEYDRLGFDDRFDHILDVAVAAVQLPVRPGRNLATLIEVAARNQLLKIQGTHSARAFRDQLHRAMAAQSEAQIDVAMDVVE
;
A
#
# COMPACT_ATOMS: atom_id res chain seq x y z
N VAL A 1 36.65 -4.96 7.20
CA VAL A 1 36.42 -6.42 7.36
C VAL A 1 37.31 -7.15 6.37
N VAL A 2 38.07 -8.15 6.83
CA VAL A 2 38.89 -9.02 5.97
C VAL A 2 38.09 -10.29 5.67
N CYS A 3 37.87 -10.59 4.39
CA CYS A 3 37.01 -11.70 3.96
C CYS A 3 37.79 -13.00 3.73
N ARG A 4 37.08 -14.10 3.42
CA ARG A 4 37.63 -15.43 3.11
C ARG A 4 38.44 -16.08 4.25
N GLY A 5 38.19 -15.68 5.50
CA GLY A 5 38.92 -16.22 6.66
C GLY A 5 40.40 -15.84 6.70
N LEU A 6 40.82 -14.88 5.85
CA LEU A 6 42.21 -14.46 5.79
C LEU A 6 42.57 -13.68 7.06
N ALA A 7 43.77 -13.94 7.59
CA ALA A 7 44.32 -13.15 8.67
C ALA A 7 44.56 -11.71 8.18
N PRO A 8 44.17 -10.67 8.96
CA PRO A 8 44.51 -9.29 8.64
C PRO A 8 46.04 -9.11 8.55
N PRO A 9 46.56 -8.39 7.54
CA PRO A 9 47.98 -8.07 7.48
C PRO A 9 48.46 -7.37 8.77
N PRO A 10 49.66 -7.70 9.29
CA PRO A 10 50.16 -7.13 10.54
C PRO A 10 50.21 -5.59 10.53
N GLU A 11 50.57 -4.98 9.39
CA GLU A 11 50.61 -3.52 9.24
C GLU A 11 49.21 -2.90 9.35
N LEU A 12 48.19 -3.58 8.81
CA LEU A 12 46.79 -3.15 8.92
C LEU A 12 46.30 -3.25 10.37
N ALA A 13 46.63 -4.34 11.07
CA ALA A 13 46.23 -4.54 12.46
C ALA A 13 46.84 -3.48 13.39
N ALA A 14 48.15 -3.23 13.26
CA ALA A 14 48.84 -2.21 14.05
C ALA A 14 48.31 -0.79 13.77
N ALA A 15 48.07 -0.45 12.50
CA ALA A 15 47.51 0.85 12.14
C ALA A 15 46.08 1.03 12.67
N ALA A 16 45.26 -0.03 12.64
CA ALA A 16 43.90 0.00 13.14
C ALA A 16 43.83 0.16 14.66
N GLU A 17 44.73 -0.50 15.41
CA GLU A 17 44.84 -0.35 16.86
C GLU A 17 45.25 1.08 17.25
N LEU A 18 46.28 1.63 16.59
CA LEU A 18 46.71 3.02 16.79
C LEU A 18 45.60 4.04 16.50
N SER A 19 44.72 3.74 15.55
CA SER A 19 43.64 4.63 15.11
C SER A 19 42.30 4.37 15.81
N GLY A 20 42.22 3.37 16.70
CA GLY A 20 40.97 2.98 17.37
C GLY A 20 39.90 2.41 16.42
N VAL A 21 40.30 1.81 15.29
CA VAL A 21 39.39 1.23 14.28
C VAL A 21 39.30 -0.29 14.46
N THR A 22 38.09 -0.83 14.54
CA THR A 22 37.89 -2.28 14.67
C THR A 22 38.12 -3.02 13.34
N VAL A 23 38.99 -4.04 13.36
CA VAL A 23 39.16 -4.99 12.26
C VAL A 23 38.39 -6.28 12.56
N LEU A 24 37.45 -6.63 11.69
CA LEU A 24 36.70 -7.89 11.76
C LEU A 24 37.15 -8.83 10.65
N VAL A 25 37.06 -10.14 10.89
CA VAL A 25 37.31 -11.19 9.89
C VAL A 25 35.99 -11.90 9.59
N SER A 26 35.72 -12.15 8.32
CA SER A 26 34.57 -12.90 7.83
C SER A 26 35.03 -14.13 7.05
N GLN A 27 34.37 -15.27 7.26
CA GLN A 27 34.62 -16.50 6.51
C GLN A 27 34.02 -16.47 5.09
N LEU A 28 33.11 -15.52 4.81
CA LEU A 28 32.45 -15.43 3.52
C LEU A 28 33.40 -14.96 2.42
N PRO A 29 33.22 -15.44 1.17
CA PRO A 29 33.78 -14.81 -0.01
C PRO A 29 33.40 -13.33 -0.08
N THR A 30 34.29 -12.48 -0.62
CA THR A 30 34.10 -11.03 -0.63
C THR A 30 32.77 -10.59 -1.26
N ALA A 31 32.37 -11.19 -2.39
CA ALA A 31 31.10 -10.86 -3.06
C ALA A 31 29.87 -11.20 -2.22
N ASP A 32 29.90 -12.35 -1.55
CA ASP A 32 28.81 -12.82 -0.68
C ASP A 32 28.73 -11.95 0.57
N PHE A 33 29.88 -11.61 1.16
CA PHE A 33 29.94 -10.69 2.29
C PHE A 33 29.35 -9.32 1.93
N ILE A 34 29.76 -8.74 0.80
CA ILE A 34 29.25 -7.44 0.33
C ILE A 34 27.74 -7.50 0.14
N THR A 35 27.22 -8.55 -0.51
CA THR A 35 25.79 -8.72 -0.72
C THR A 35 25.03 -8.82 0.62
N ALA A 36 25.52 -9.67 1.53
CA ALA A 36 24.89 -9.88 2.82
C ALA A 36 24.90 -8.62 3.70
N VAL A 37 26.05 -7.94 3.82
CA VAL A 37 26.17 -6.73 4.64
C VAL A 37 25.37 -5.58 4.04
N THR A 38 25.37 -5.42 2.71
CA THR A 38 24.58 -4.38 2.05
C THR A 38 23.09 -4.62 2.24
N GLY A 39 22.61 -5.86 2.11
CA GLY A 39 21.23 -6.23 2.37
C GLY A 39 20.83 -5.98 3.84
N TRP A 40 21.68 -6.39 4.77
CA TRP A 40 21.46 -6.17 6.21
C TRP A 40 21.42 -4.68 6.56
N MET A 41 22.36 -3.88 6.04
CA MET A 41 22.39 -2.43 6.26
C MET A 41 21.17 -1.77 5.61
N SER A 42 20.80 -2.17 4.40
CA SER A 42 19.64 -1.63 3.69
C SER A 42 18.33 -1.86 4.44
N ASP A 43 18.13 -3.04 5.04
CA ASP A 43 16.94 -3.32 5.86
C ASP A 43 16.97 -2.55 7.19
N ARG A 44 18.15 -2.45 7.84
CA ARG A 44 18.27 -1.86 9.17
C ARG A 44 18.33 -0.33 9.18
N LEU A 45 18.79 0.26 8.08
CA LEU A 45 18.86 1.71 7.86
C LEU A 45 17.75 2.20 6.92
N ALA A 46 16.79 1.33 6.56
CA ALA A 46 15.63 1.69 5.78
C ALA A 46 14.90 2.89 6.42
N PRO A 47 14.52 3.93 5.64
CA PRO A 47 13.67 5.00 6.15
C PRO A 47 12.38 4.42 6.76
N THR A 48 12.01 4.92 7.94
CA THR A 48 10.80 4.49 8.66
C THR A 48 9.97 5.68 9.09
N THR A 49 8.65 5.49 9.15
CA THR A 49 7.72 6.44 9.75
C THR A 49 6.53 5.69 10.34
N ASP A 50 5.76 6.37 11.20
CA ASP A 50 4.52 5.84 11.75
C ASP A 50 3.34 6.56 11.09
N LEU A 51 2.36 5.79 10.62
CA LEU A 51 1.12 6.31 10.05
C LEU A 51 -0.06 5.96 10.95
N HIS A 52 -1.03 6.87 11.02
CA HIS A 52 -2.31 6.61 11.69
C HIS A 52 -3.37 6.17 10.67
N GLY A 53 -3.94 4.99 10.86
CA GLY A 53 -4.91 4.40 9.94
C GLY A 53 -5.09 2.90 10.15
N VAL A 54 -5.66 2.22 9.16
CA VAL A 54 -5.83 0.76 9.20
C VAL A 54 -5.18 0.13 7.99
N LEU A 55 -4.30 -0.84 8.18
CA LEU A 55 -3.67 -1.58 7.11
C LEU A 55 -4.28 -2.97 7.01
N MET A 56 -4.70 -3.35 5.81
CA MET A 56 -5.34 -4.63 5.53
C MET A 56 -4.76 -5.33 4.30
N ASP A 57 -4.83 -6.66 4.28
CA ASP A 57 -4.63 -7.51 3.10
C ASP A 57 -6.01 -7.86 2.53
N VAL A 58 -6.41 -7.14 1.48
CA VAL A 58 -7.72 -7.29 0.80
C VAL A 58 -7.48 -7.90 -0.57
N LEU A 59 -7.95 -9.13 -0.79
CA LEU A 59 -7.75 -9.87 -2.05
C LEU A 59 -6.27 -9.96 -2.49
N GLY A 60 -5.34 -9.98 -1.53
CA GLY A 60 -3.89 -10.00 -1.82
C GLY A 60 -3.27 -8.63 -2.05
N ILE A 61 -4.04 -7.54 -2.04
CA ILE A 61 -3.55 -6.16 -2.15
C ILE A 61 -3.45 -5.54 -0.76
N GLY A 62 -2.34 -4.88 -0.45
CA GLY A 62 -2.24 -4.11 0.79
C GLY A 62 -2.95 -2.76 0.69
N VAL A 63 -4.03 -2.62 1.45
CA VAL A 63 -4.89 -1.44 1.47
C VAL A 63 -4.70 -0.67 2.77
N LEU A 64 -4.24 0.58 2.66
CA LEU A 64 -4.14 1.54 3.77
C LEU A 64 -5.40 2.40 3.82
N LEU A 65 -6.22 2.22 4.84
CA LEU A 65 -7.40 3.04 5.12
C LEU A 65 -7.00 4.27 5.94
N LEU A 66 -7.21 5.45 5.36
CA LEU A 66 -7.01 6.75 6.01
C LEU A 66 -8.35 7.46 6.17
N GLY A 67 -8.41 8.43 7.07
CA GLY A 67 -9.61 9.24 7.31
C GLY A 67 -9.67 9.77 8.73
N LYS A 68 -10.58 10.72 8.98
CA LYS A 68 -10.77 11.35 10.29
C LYS A 68 -11.06 10.31 11.39
N SER A 69 -10.76 10.65 12.64
CA SER A 69 -11.14 9.80 13.78
C SER A 69 -12.66 9.66 13.85
N GLY A 70 -13.15 8.45 14.13
CA GLY A 70 -14.58 8.16 14.23
C GLY A 70 -15.33 8.05 12.89
N ILE A 71 -14.66 8.14 11.74
CA ILE A 71 -15.31 8.02 10.42
C ILE A 71 -15.74 6.58 10.06
N GLY A 72 -15.37 5.59 10.87
CA GLY A 72 -15.71 4.17 10.66
C GLY A 72 -14.59 3.30 10.08
N LYS A 73 -13.31 3.67 10.24
CA LYS A 73 -12.18 2.91 9.68
C LYS A 73 -12.10 1.49 10.28
N SER A 74 -12.09 1.39 11.61
CA SER A 74 -11.96 0.13 12.35
C SER A 74 -13.20 -0.76 12.15
N GLU A 75 -14.41 -0.18 12.14
CA GLU A 75 -15.66 -0.90 11.84
C GLU A 75 -15.66 -1.46 10.41
N THR A 76 -15.22 -0.67 9.43
CA THR A 76 -15.10 -1.14 8.03
C THR A 76 -14.04 -2.23 7.90
N ALA A 77 -12.95 -2.12 8.65
CA ALA A 77 -11.91 -3.14 8.68
C ALA A 77 -12.40 -4.45 9.30
N LEU A 78 -13.19 -4.38 10.37
CA LEU A 78 -13.83 -5.54 10.97
C LEU A 78 -14.78 -6.24 9.98
N ASP A 79 -15.60 -5.46 9.25
CA ASP A 79 -16.47 -6.00 8.18
C ASP A 79 -15.66 -6.75 7.12
N LEU A 80 -14.50 -6.22 6.73
CA LEU A 80 -13.60 -6.87 5.78
C LEU A 80 -12.99 -8.15 6.36
N VAL A 81 -12.64 -8.18 7.65
CA VAL A 81 -12.17 -9.39 8.33
C VAL A 81 -13.25 -10.47 8.32
N VAL A 82 -14.50 -10.11 8.63
CA VAL A 82 -15.65 -11.05 8.59
C VAL A 82 -15.84 -11.63 7.19
N ARG A 83 -15.50 -10.88 6.13
CA ARG A 83 -15.51 -11.34 4.73
C ARG A 83 -14.30 -12.20 4.34
N GLY A 84 -13.37 -12.46 5.26
CA GLY A 84 -12.19 -13.30 5.04
C GLY A 84 -10.92 -12.56 4.64
N HIS A 85 -10.92 -11.22 4.67
CA HIS A 85 -9.70 -10.42 4.52
C HIS A 85 -8.92 -10.39 5.82
N ARG A 86 -7.69 -9.84 5.79
CA ARG A 86 -6.77 -9.96 6.92
C ARG A 86 -6.36 -8.59 7.44
N LEU A 87 -6.45 -8.42 8.76
CA LEU A 87 -5.92 -7.25 9.43
C LEU A 87 -4.39 -7.33 9.49
N VAL A 88 -3.71 -6.23 9.19
CA VAL A 88 -2.27 -6.09 9.40
C VAL A 88 -1.96 -5.23 10.62
N ALA A 89 -2.70 -4.13 10.75
CA ALA A 89 -2.59 -3.18 11.84
C ALA A 89 -3.83 -2.28 11.89
N ASP A 90 -4.25 -1.91 13.10
CA ASP A 90 -5.22 -0.84 13.37
C ASP A 90 -4.53 0.25 14.21
N ASP A 91 -5.01 1.49 14.06
CA ASP A 91 -4.47 2.70 14.68
C ASP A 91 -3.04 3.08 14.24
N VAL A 92 -1.99 2.44 14.79
CA VAL A 92 -0.59 2.81 14.53
C VAL A 92 0.10 1.79 13.63
N ILE A 93 0.52 2.24 12.45
CA ILE A 93 1.16 1.42 11.43
C ILE A 93 2.62 1.85 11.29
N LYS A 94 3.54 0.94 11.60
CA LYS A 94 4.97 1.17 11.36
C LYS A 94 5.28 0.90 9.90
N VAL A 95 5.66 1.92 9.16
CA VAL A 95 5.99 1.83 7.74
C VAL A 95 7.48 1.94 7.54
N ARG A 96 8.03 1.12 6.65
CA ARG A 96 9.42 1.21 6.19
C ARG A 96 9.49 1.23 4.68
N ARG A 97 10.50 1.90 4.12
CA ARG A 97 10.83 1.83 2.70
C ARG A 97 11.87 0.74 2.46
N GLN A 98 11.52 -0.30 1.73
CA GLN A 98 12.40 -1.41 1.40
C GLN A 98 12.35 -1.70 -0.10
N SER A 99 13.51 -1.70 -0.77
CA SER A 99 13.64 -2.01 -2.19
C SER A 99 12.68 -1.20 -3.10
N GLY A 100 12.50 0.09 -2.80
CA GLY A 100 11.60 0.98 -3.54
C GLY A 100 10.11 0.79 -3.24
N GLN A 101 9.75 -0.05 -2.27
CA GLN A 101 8.37 -0.31 -1.85
C GLN A 101 8.16 0.15 -0.41
N VAL A 102 6.90 0.39 -0.03
CA VAL A 102 6.51 0.68 1.35
C VAL A 102 5.88 -0.55 1.99
N ILE A 103 6.46 -1.00 3.09
CA ILE A 103 5.98 -2.16 3.86
C ILE A 103 5.48 -1.68 5.21
N GLY A 104 4.22 -1.96 5.53
CA GLY A 104 3.59 -1.66 6.81
C GLY A 104 3.46 -2.89 7.71
N ARG A 105 3.41 -2.65 9.02
CA ARG A 105 3.18 -3.65 10.07
C ARG A 105 2.56 -3.03 11.32
N GLY A 106 1.95 -3.85 12.17
CA GLY A 106 1.47 -3.43 13.48
C GLY A 106 2.59 -3.09 14.46
N ALA A 107 2.26 -2.24 15.45
CA ALA A 107 3.18 -1.87 16.52
C ALA A 107 3.23 -2.94 17.63
N GLY A 108 4.13 -3.93 17.50
CA GLY A 108 4.40 -4.92 18.54
C GLY A 108 3.19 -5.83 18.85
N ILE A 109 3.01 -6.19 20.13
CA ILE A 109 1.95 -7.10 20.61
C ILE A 109 0.53 -6.54 20.35
N ILE A 110 0.42 -5.22 20.17
CA ILE A 110 -0.85 -4.52 19.97
C ILE A 110 -1.35 -4.65 18.51
N GLY A 111 -0.54 -5.18 17.58
CA GLY A 111 -0.85 -5.19 16.15
C GLY A 111 -2.13 -5.94 15.74
N HIS A 112 -2.63 -6.85 16.57
CA HIS A 112 -3.86 -7.61 16.32
C HIS A 112 -5.07 -7.12 17.14
N HIS A 113 -4.89 -6.06 17.93
CA HIS A 113 -5.96 -5.46 18.71
C HIS A 113 -6.65 -4.36 17.90
N MET A 114 -7.95 -4.20 18.14
CA MET A 114 -8.80 -3.22 17.47
C MET A 114 -9.78 -2.65 18.49
N GLU A 115 -9.91 -1.32 18.54
CA GLU A 115 -10.92 -0.66 19.36
C GLU A 115 -12.20 -0.48 18.54
N ILE A 116 -13.30 -1.06 19.01
CA ILE A 116 -14.62 -0.84 18.41
C ILE A 116 -15.51 -0.10 19.40
N ARG A 117 -16.06 1.04 18.98
CA ARG A 117 -16.94 1.84 19.83
C ARG A 117 -18.19 1.04 20.22
N GLY A 118 -18.49 1.03 21.50
CA GLY A 118 -19.60 0.26 22.07
C GLY A 118 -19.28 -1.21 22.40
N LEU A 119 -18.15 -1.74 21.92
CA LEU A 119 -17.68 -3.10 22.25
C LEU A 119 -16.38 -3.08 23.08
N GLY A 120 -15.54 -2.07 22.92
CA GLY A 120 -14.22 -1.97 23.55
C GLY A 120 -13.11 -2.56 22.67
N ILE A 121 -11.98 -2.92 23.30
CA ILE A 121 -10.82 -3.49 22.60
C ILE A 121 -11.05 -4.99 22.39
N ILE A 122 -10.93 -5.43 21.14
CA ILE A 122 -11.00 -6.85 20.74
C ILE A 122 -9.65 -7.31 20.19
N ASN A 123 -9.40 -8.62 20.27
CA ASN A 123 -8.27 -9.25 19.58
C ASN A 123 -8.77 -10.02 18.36
N VAL A 124 -8.40 -9.55 17.17
CA VAL A 124 -8.86 -10.10 15.89
C VAL A 124 -8.33 -11.52 15.66
N LYS A 125 -7.09 -11.80 16.08
CA LYS A 125 -6.48 -13.12 15.95
C LYS A 125 -7.19 -14.16 16.82
N ASP A 126 -7.60 -13.79 18.03
CA ASP A 126 -8.25 -14.71 18.96
C ASP A 126 -9.71 -15.01 18.53
N LEU A 127 -10.40 -14.01 17.98
CA LEU A 127 -11.79 -14.14 17.54
C LEU A 127 -11.93 -14.84 16.17
N PHE A 128 -11.07 -14.52 15.20
CA PHE A 128 -11.20 -14.96 13.80
C PHE A 128 -10.06 -15.88 13.33
N GLY A 129 -9.12 -16.19 14.22
CA GLY A 129 -8.02 -17.11 13.97
C GLY A 129 -6.82 -16.49 13.25
N ILE A 130 -5.73 -17.26 13.16
CA ILE A 130 -4.46 -16.83 12.52
C ILE A 130 -4.61 -16.44 11.04
N SER A 131 -5.64 -16.97 10.36
CA SER A 131 -5.92 -16.64 8.95
C SER A 131 -6.43 -15.22 8.75
N ALA A 132 -7.01 -14.61 9.79
CA ALA A 132 -7.59 -13.26 9.76
C ALA A 132 -6.57 -12.15 10.00
N VAL A 133 -5.30 -12.50 10.23
CA VAL A 133 -4.23 -11.53 10.49
C VAL A 133 -2.99 -11.74 9.63
N ARG A 134 -2.21 -10.67 9.47
CA ARG A 134 -0.93 -10.65 8.77
C ARG A 134 0.07 -9.77 9.51
N GLU A 135 1.29 -10.23 9.69
CA GLU A 135 2.31 -9.47 10.42
C GLU A 135 2.83 -8.27 9.63
N THR A 136 2.95 -8.41 8.31
CA THR A 136 3.46 -7.37 7.42
C THR A 136 2.72 -7.40 6.09
N LYS A 137 2.61 -6.24 5.44
CA LYS A 137 2.05 -6.14 4.09
C LYS A 137 2.63 -4.93 3.35
N LYS A 138 2.92 -5.12 2.06
CA LYS A 138 3.25 -4.01 1.14
C LYS A 138 2.03 -3.13 0.94
N ILE A 139 2.18 -1.81 1.06
CA ILE A 139 1.09 -0.86 0.82
C ILE A 139 1.03 -0.57 -0.67
N GLU A 140 -0.10 -0.87 -1.30
CA GLU A 140 -0.30 -0.82 -2.75
C GLU A 140 -1.49 0.05 -3.17
N LEU A 141 -2.36 0.35 -2.21
CA LEU A 141 -3.51 1.21 -2.38
C LEU A 141 -3.76 2.00 -1.10
N VAL A 142 -3.87 3.32 -1.21
CA VAL A 142 -4.39 4.19 -0.17
C VAL A 142 -5.86 4.44 -0.45
N VAL A 143 -6.72 4.18 0.54
CA VAL A 143 -8.14 4.53 0.48
C VAL A 143 -8.41 5.56 1.56
N GLU A 144 -8.68 6.78 1.13
CA GLU A 144 -9.00 7.90 1.99
C GLU A 144 -10.52 8.00 2.15
N LEU A 145 -11.02 7.65 3.34
CA LEU A 145 -12.41 7.83 3.72
C LEU A 145 -12.65 9.32 4.03
N ARG A 146 -13.62 9.92 3.35
CA ARG A 146 -14.02 11.32 3.56
C ARG A 146 -15.49 11.45 3.92
N GLU A 147 -15.81 12.43 4.74
CA GLU A 147 -17.20 12.82 4.98
C GLU A 147 -17.77 13.37 3.67
N TRP A 148 -18.98 12.94 3.32
CA TRP A 148 -19.66 13.50 2.15
C TRP A 148 -20.00 14.97 2.38
N THR A 149 -19.55 15.83 1.48
CA THR A 149 -19.91 17.26 1.48
C THR A 149 -20.65 17.58 0.19
N ASP A 150 -21.84 18.18 0.30
CA ASP A 150 -22.60 18.63 -0.87
C ASP A 150 -21.82 19.74 -1.59
N GLY A 151 -21.56 19.55 -2.89
CA GLY A 151 -20.84 20.52 -3.73
C GLY A 151 -19.39 20.17 -4.06
N GLU A 152 -18.80 19.12 -3.47
CA GLU A 152 -17.51 18.59 -3.94
C GLU A 152 -17.69 17.80 -5.25
N GLU A 153 -16.92 18.16 -6.28
CA GLU A 153 -16.78 17.36 -7.49
C GLU A 153 -15.94 16.11 -7.18
N TYR A 154 -16.61 15.02 -6.84
CA TYR A 154 -15.98 13.69 -6.84
C TYR A 154 -15.74 13.26 -8.29
N ASP A 155 -14.57 12.69 -8.59
CA ASP A 155 -14.30 12.07 -9.88
C ASP A 155 -15.31 10.92 -10.10
N ARG A 156 -16.34 11.19 -10.92
CA ARG A 156 -17.44 10.25 -11.18
C ARG A 156 -17.04 9.15 -12.17
N LEU A 157 -15.95 9.34 -12.89
CA LEU A 157 -15.55 8.50 -14.01
C LEU A 157 -14.27 7.70 -13.72
N GLY A 158 -13.50 8.12 -12.71
CA GLY A 158 -12.28 7.43 -12.28
C GLY A 158 -11.19 7.49 -13.34
N PHE A 159 -11.15 8.57 -14.11
CA PHE A 159 -10.23 8.73 -15.23
C PHE A 159 -8.84 9.19 -14.80
N ASP A 160 -8.75 9.88 -13.65
CA ASP A 160 -7.49 10.39 -13.15
C ASP A 160 -6.84 9.40 -12.18
N ASP A 161 -5.63 8.98 -12.51
CA ASP A 161 -4.81 8.16 -11.62
C ASP A 161 -4.26 9.06 -10.49
N ARG A 162 -4.83 8.95 -9.30
CA ARG A 162 -4.36 9.65 -8.10
C ARG A 162 -3.30 8.81 -7.38
N PHE A 163 -2.28 9.50 -6.87
CA PHE A 163 -1.22 8.91 -6.06
C PHE A 163 -1.02 9.70 -4.77
N ASP A 164 -0.68 9.00 -3.70
CA ASP A 164 -0.17 9.56 -2.45
C ASP A 164 1.29 9.15 -2.26
N HIS A 165 2.06 9.90 -1.48
CA HIS A 165 3.49 9.66 -1.28
C HIS A 165 3.77 9.24 0.16
N ILE A 166 4.28 8.02 0.32
CA ILE A 166 4.71 7.48 1.61
C ILE A 166 6.20 7.20 1.53
N LEU A 167 7.02 7.88 2.35
CA LEU A 167 8.48 7.76 2.31
C LEU A 167 9.07 7.96 0.89
N ASP A 168 8.55 8.96 0.17
CA ASP A 168 8.86 9.28 -1.24
C ASP A 168 8.53 8.17 -2.26
N VAL A 169 7.69 7.19 -1.87
CA VAL A 169 7.17 6.18 -2.78
C VAL A 169 5.74 6.55 -3.16
N ALA A 170 5.48 6.70 -4.46
CA ALA A 170 4.15 6.93 -4.99
C ALA A 170 3.30 5.65 -4.87
N VAL A 171 2.16 5.75 -4.20
CA VAL A 171 1.19 4.67 -3.98
C VAL A 171 -0.14 5.11 -4.58
N ALA A 172 -0.81 4.23 -5.33
CA ALA A 172 -2.11 4.54 -5.89
C ALA A 172 -3.10 4.92 -4.78
N ALA A 173 -3.92 5.93 -5.01
CA ALA A 173 -4.83 6.46 -4.00
C ALA A 173 -6.24 6.63 -4.56
N VAL A 174 -7.24 6.43 -3.70
CA VAL A 174 -8.66 6.65 -4.02
C VAL A 174 -9.32 7.35 -2.84
N GLN A 175 -10.30 8.22 -3.13
CA GLN A 175 -11.17 8.78 -2.11
C GLN A 175 -12.53 8.11 -2.16
N LEU A 176 -13.01 7.65 -1.00
CA LEU A 176 -14.35 7.09 -0.87
C LEU A 176 -15.16 7.95 0.10
N PRO A 177 -16.30 8.49 -0.34
CA PRO A 177 -17.16 9.22 0.56
C PRO A 177 -17.98 8.28 1.44
N VAL A 178 -18.05 8.61 2.72
CA VAL A 178 -18.83 7.91 3.73
C VAL A 178 -20.23 8.52 3.80
N ARG A 179 -21.25 7.69 3.57
CA ARG A 179 -22.67 8.05 3.70
C ARG A 179 -23.44 6.90 4.36
N PRO A 180 -24.45 7.19 5.18
CA PRO A 180 -25.36 6.16 5.69
C PRO A 180 -25.93 5.30 4.54
N GLY A 181 -26.01 3.98 4.76
CA GLY A 181 -26.53 3.03 3.77
C GLY A 181 -25.52 2.60 2.69
N ARG A 182 -24.31 3.18 2.62
CA ARG A 182 -23.24 2.65 1.76
C ARG A 182 -22.41 1.59 2.50
N ASN A 183 -22.20 0.46 1.84
CA ASN A 183 -21.30 -0.58 2.35
C ASN A 183 -19.85 -0.28 1.90
N LEU A 184 -19.06 0.32 2.80
CA LEU A 184 -17.68 0.73 2.51
C LEU A 184 -16.77 -0.48 2.24
N ALA A 185 -16.96 -1.60 2.94
CA ALA A 185 -16.19 -2.82 2.71
C ALA A 185 -16.30 -3.28 1.24
N THR A 186 -17.50 -3.23 0.67
CA THR A 186 -17.74 -3.59 -0.74
C THR A 186 -17.03 -2.63 -1.70
N LEU A 187 -17.06 -1.32 -1.41
CA LEU A 187 -16.37 -0.32 -2.23
C LEU A 187 -14.84 -0.50 -2.17
N ILE A 188 -14.30 -0.83 -0.99
CA ILE A 188 -12.88 -1.13 -0.80
C ILE A 188 -12.48 -2.39 -1.57
N GLU A 189 -13.29 -3.45 -1.54
CA GLU A 189 -13.05 -4.67 -2.34
C GLU A 189 -13.03 -4.36 -3.85
N VAL A 190 -13.94 -3.53 -4.33
CA VAL A 190 -13.96 -3.08 -5.74
C VAL A 190 -12.71 -2.26 -6.05
N ALA A 191 -12.30 -1.34 -5.17
CA ALA A 191 -11.08 -0.55 -5.33
C ALA A 191 -9.83 -1.45 -5.37
N ALA A 192 -9.75 -2.47 -4.51
CA ALA A 192 -8.67 -3.45 -4.51
C ALA A 192 -8.64 -4.28 -5.80
N ARG A 193 -9.79 -4.76 -6.30
CA ARG A 193 -9.88 -5.45 -7.59
C ARG A 193 -9.44 -4.56 -8.75
N ASN A 194 -9.87 -3.31 -8.77
CA ASN A 194 -9.45 -2.36 -9.80
C ASN A 194 -7.94 -2.13 -9.76
N GLN A 195 -7.36 -2.00 -8.56
CA GLN A 195 -5.92 -1.86 -8.41
C GLN A 195 -5.16 -3.12 -8.87
N LEU A 196 -5.69 -4.31 -8.58
CA LEU A 196 -5.14 -5.56 -9.09
C LEU A 196 -5.13 -5.60 -10.63
N LEU A 197 -6.22 -5.15 -11.28
CA LEU A 197 -6.28 -5.03 -12.74
C LEU A 197 -5.23 -4.05 -13.28
N LYS A 198 -5.07 -2.88 -12.64
CA LYS A 198 -4.05 -1.89 -13.02
C LYS A 198 -2.64 -2.45 -12.90
N ILE A 199 -2.33 -3.18 -11.82
CA ILE A 199 -1.03 -3.85 -11.64
C ILE A 199 -0.78 -4.91 -12.73
N GLN A 200 -1.84 -5.57 -13.21
CA GLN A 200 -1.78 -6.52 -14.33
C GLN A 200 -1.77 -5.84 -15.73
N GLY A 201 -1.77 -4.51 -15.79
CA GLY A 201 -1.73 -3.73 -17.04
C GLY A 201 -3.11 -3.48 -17.68
N THR A 202 -4.20 -3.81 -17.01
CA THR A 202 -5.57 -3.57 -17.50
C THR A 202 -6.14 -2.28 -16.91
N HIS A 203 -6.51 -1.32 -17.76
CA HIS A 203 -7.07 -0.02 -17.35
C HIS A 203 -8.52 0.15 -17.83
N SER A 204 -9.50 -0.38 -17.07
CA SER A 204 -10.92 -0.40 -17.46
C SER A 204 -11.49 0.98 -17.78
N ALA A 205 -11.14 2.00 -16.99
CA ALA A 205 -11.62 3.36 -17.20
C ALA A 205 -11.07 3.96 -18.52
N ARG A 206 -9.80 3.71 -18.85
CA ARG A 206 -9.20 4.14 -20.13
C ARG A 206 -9.84 3.40 -21.31
N ALA A 207 -10.01 2.08 -21.20
CA ALA A 207 -10.67 1.29 -22.22
C ALA A 207 -12.11 1.78 -22.51
N PHE A 208 -12.85 2.12 -21.45
CA PHE A 208 -14.19 2.70 -21.59
C PHE A 208 -14.18 4.10 -22.18
N ARG A 209 -13.24 4.96 -21.76
CA ARG A 209 -13.04 6.31 -22.34
C ARG A 209 -12.77 6.23 -23.84
N ASP A 210 -11.88 5.32 -24.25
CA ASP A 210 -11.55 5.12 -25.66
C ASP A 210 -12.73 4.53 -26.46
N GLN A 211 -13.59 3.72 -25.82
CA GLN A 211 -14.83 3.25 -26.42
C GLN A 211 -15.86 4.38 -26.57
N LEU A 212 -16.01 5.25 -25.57
CA LEU A 212 -16.88 6.42 -25.63
C LEU A 212 -16.43 7.40 -26.73
N HIS A 213 -15.14 7.73 -26.78
CA HIS A 213 -14.60 8.59 -27.83
C HIS A 213 -14.86 8.01 -29.23
N ARG A 214 -14.66 6.70 -29.42
CA ARG A 214 -14.98 6.04 -30.69
C ARG A 214 -16.47 6.10 -31.03
N ALA A 215 -17.34 5.85 -30.07
CA ALA A 215 -18.79 5.92 -30.27
C ALA A 215 -19.26 7.35 -30.62
N MET A 216 -18.69 8.36 -29.96
CA MET A 216 -19.00 9.77 -30.24
C MET A 216 -18.47 10.21 -31.62
N ALA A 217 -17.25 9.80 -31.99
CA ALA A 217 -16.68 10.08 -33.30
C ALA A 217 -17.51 9.46 -34.44
N ALA A 218 -17.95 8.20 -34.27
CA ALA A 218 -18.80 7.52 -35.23
C ALA A 218 -20.18 8.18 -35.38
N GLN A 219 -20.74 8.75 -34.31
CA GLN A 219 -21.99 9.51 -34.39
C GLN A 219 -21.82 10.86 -35.09
N SER A 220 -20.67 11.54 -34.92
CA SER A 220 -20.40 12.78 -35.63
C SER A 220 -20.15 12.58 -37.13
N GLU A 221 -19.48 11.50 -37.54
CA GLU A 221 -19.30 11.16 -38.97
C GLU A 221 -20.63 10.79 -39.62
N ALA A 222 -21.46 9.98 -38.94
CA ALA A 222 -22.79 9.62 -39.45
C ALA A 222 -23.74 10.83 -39.58
N GLN A 223 -23.56 11.89 -38.79
CA GLN A 223 -24.34 13.14 -38.92
C GLN A 223 -23.87 14.01 -40.10
N ILE A 224 -22.59 13.95 -40.46
CA ILE A 224 -22.02 14.70 -41.59
C ILE A 224 -22.45 14.08 -42.92
N ASP A 225 -22.42 12.75 -43.04
CA ASP A 225 -22.87 12.05 -44.25
C ASP A 225 -24.37 12.27 -44.53
N VAL A 226 -25.23 12.21 -43.49
CA VAL A 226 -26.67 12.48 -43.64
C VAL A 226 -26.94 13.95 -44.03
N ALA A 227 -26.08 14.88 -43.61
CA ALA A 227 -26.22 16.29 -44.00
C ALA A 227 -25.73 16.55 -45.43
N MET A 228 -24.81 15.75 -45.98
CA MET A 228 -24.38 15.82 -47.38
C MET A 228 -25.40 15.18 -48.33
N ASP A 229 -26.01 14.05 -47.95
CA ASP A 229 -27.03 13.36 -48.76
C ASP A 229 -28.36 14.14 -48.91
N VAL A 230 -28.61 15.15 -48.07
CA VAL A 230 -29.81 16.00 -48.13
C VAL A 230 -29.59 17.25 -49.03
N VAL A 231 -28.36 17.48 -49.49
CA VAL A 231 -27.99 18.67 -50.27
C VAL A 231 -27.73 18.36 -51.76
N GLU A 232 -27.83 17.09 -52.17
CA GLU A 232 -27.95 16.66 -53.59
C GLU A 232 -29.42 16.49 -54.02
#